data_AF-A0A645HU61-F1
#
_entry.id   AF-A0A645HU61-F1
#
_cell.length_a   1.000
_cell.length_b   1.000
_cell.length_c   1.000
_cell.angle_alpha   90.00
_cell.angle_beta   90.00
_cell.angle_gamma   90.00
#
_symmetry.space_group_name_H-M   'P 1'
#
loop_
_entity.id
_entity.type
_entity.pdbx_description
1 polymer ?
#
loop_
_entity_poly.entity_id
_entity_poly.type
_entity_poly.pdbx_seq_one_letter_code
_entity_poly.pdbx_strand_id
1 'polypeptide(L)'
;MFSDIVNGIGGIDVNITESEAEYLRDTVKIPYIKAGKNHLNGGAALWFCRIRKLDDDFHRTERQRQVISSIVNTATKTNPFKLISTVKSVLPNIKTDIPPLKMTALIEGTGLIYMHYDIEQASVPFDGLWEDAMIDGQAVLSIDKNANINKLHQYIYESDK
;
A
#
# COMPACT_ATOMS: atom_id res chain seq x y z
N MET A 1 -14.24 -2.66 -5.61
CA MET A 1 -12.98 -3.41 -5.77
C MET A 1 -12.07 -3.33 -4.54
N PHE A 2 -11.38 -2.22 -4.26
CA PHE A 2 -10.40 -2.16 -3.15
C PHE A 2 -10.99 -2.58 -1.80
N SER A 3 -12.14 -2.02 -1.43
CA SER A 3 -12.80 -2.36 -0.17
C SER A 3 -13.23 -3.83 -0.11
N ASP A 4 -13.53 -4.44 -1.26
CA ASP A 4 -13.92 -5.86 -1.36
C ASP A 4 -12.71 -6.77 -1.13
N ILE A 5 -11.50 -6.37 -1.54
CA ILE A 5 -10.26 -7.08 -1.22
C ILE A 5 -10.07 -7.10 0.31
N VAL A 6 -10.11 -5.93 0.94
CA VAL A 6 -9.92 -5.79 2.39
C VAL A 6 -10.99 -6.54 3.17
N ASN A 7 -12.26 -6.39 2.80
CA ASN A 7 -13.35 -7.14 3.44
C ASN A 7 -13.23 -8.64 3.22
N GLY A 8 -12.83 -9.06 2.01
CA GLY A 8 -12.67 -10.45 1.60
C GLY A 8 -11.58 -11.18 2.38
N ILE A 9 -10.51 -10.49 2.80
CA ILE A 9 -9.49 -11.05 3.70
C ILE A 9 -9.84 -10.90 5.19
N GLY A 10 -10.95 -10.22 5.51
CA GLY A 10 -11.44 -10.05 6.88
C GLY A 10 -10.98 -8.78 7.59
N GLY A 11 -10.58 -7.75 6.84
CA GLY A 11 -10.06 -6.49 7.38
C GLY A 11 -8.53 -6.45 7.38
N ILE A 12 -7.95 -5.34 7.84
CA ILE A 12 -6.51 -5.16 8.01
C ILE A 12 -6.19 -4.44 9.31
N ASP A 13 -5.05 -4.72 9.89
CA ASP A 13 -4.54 -3.96 11.04
C ASP A 13 -3.55 -2.88 10.57
N VAL A 14 -3.75 -1.65 11.01
CA VAL A 14 -2.83 -0.53 10.77
C VAL A 14 -2.60 0.26 12.06
N ASN A 15 -1.50 1.00 12.09
CA ASN A 15 -1.20 1.95 13.15
C ASN A 15 -1.58 3.36 12.68
N ILE A 16 -2.41 4.06 13.45
CA ILE A 16 -2.98 5.36 13.11
C ILE A 16 -2.48 6.40 14.11
N THR A 17 -2.04 7.56 13.65
CA THR A 17 -1.64 8.68 14.52
C THR A 17 -2.86 9.38 15.12
N GLU A 18 -2.69 10.24 16.12
CA GLU A 18 -3.84 10.96 16.70
C GLU A 18 -4.48 11.93 15.70
N SER A 19 -3.69 12.63 14.89
CA SER A 19 -4.23 13.55 13.87
C SER A 19 -5.02 12.82 12.78
N GLU A 20 -4.55 11.64 12.35
CA GLU A 20 -5.29 10.79 11.42
C GLU A 20 -6.59 10.26 12.03
N ALA A 21 -6.54 9.85 13.30
CA ALA A 21 -7.71 9.34 14.01
C ALA A 21 -8.76 10.44 14.18
N GLU A 22 -8.36 11.66 14.56
CA GLU A 22 -9.24 12.83 14.63
C GLU A 22 -9.89 13.13 13.28
N TYR A 23 -9.10 13.17 12.20
CA TYR A 23 -9.65 13.37 10.86
C TYR A 23 -10.66 12.29 10.45
N LEU A 24 -10.36 11.02 10.72
CA LEU A 24 -11.26 9.92 10.39
C LEU A 24 -12.55 9.97 11.22
N ARG A 25 -12.47 10.34 12.50
CA ARG A 25 -13.66 10.50 13.35
C ARG A 25 -14.49 11.72 12.95
N ASP A 26 -13.85 12.87 12.78
CA ASP A 26 -14.56 14.15 12.76
C ASP A 26 -14.87 14.66 11.36
N THR A 27 -14.01 14.36 10.39
CA THR A 27 -14.23 14.74 8.98
C THR A 27 -14.90 13.62 8.22
N VAL A 28 -14.39 12.40 8.32
CA VAL A 28 -14.90 11.23 7.57
C VAL A 28 -16.07 10.55 8.28
N LYS A 29 -16.31 10.85 9.57
CA LYS A 29 -17.41 10.29 10.38
C LYS A 29 -17.29 8.79 10.63
N ILE A 30 -16.07 8.33 10.96
CA ILE A 30 -15.77 6.96 11.40
C ILE A 30 -15.43 6.97 12.90
N PRO A 31 -16.44 7.01 13.79
CA PRO A 31 -16.26 7.40 15.20
C PRO A 31 -15.47 6.39 16.06
N TYR A 32 -15.32 5.15 15.60
CA TYR A 32 -14.65 4.09 16.37
C TYR A 32 -13.12 4.07 16.21
N ILE A 33 -12.55 4.93 15.36
CA ILE A 33 -11.11 5.01 15.12
C ILE A 33 -10.41 5.76 16.27
N LYS A 34 -9.29 5.24 16.74
CA LYS A 34 -8.44 5.84 17.79
C LYS A 34 -6.99 5.91 17.34
N ALA A 35 -6.13 6.66 18.04
CA ALA A 35 -4.69 6.53 17.84
C ALA A 35 -4.19 5.13 18.23
N GLY A 36 -3.11 4.70 17.58
CA GLY A 36 -2.48 3.39 17.74
C GLY A 36 -3.05 2.34 16.79
N LYS A 37 -2.98 1.08 17.22
CA LYS A 37 -3.42 -0.07 16.41
C LYS A 37 -4.94 -0.10 16.25
N ASN A 38 -5.39 -0.17 15.01
CA ASN A 38 -6.80 -0.29 14.64
C ASN A 38 -6.99 -1.40 13.60
N HIS A 39 -8.12 -2.09 13.73
CA HIS A 39 -8.58 -3.04 12.73
C HIS A 39 -9.59 -2.37 11.80
N LEU A 40 -9.26 -2.26 10.52
CA LEU A 40 -10.03 -1.54 9.52
C LEU A 40 -10.74 -2.50 8.57
N ASN A 41 -12.03 -2.25 8.34
CA ASN A 41 -12.73 -2.82 7.20
C ASN A 41 -12.36 -2.06 5.91
N GLY A 42 -12.85 -2.52 4.77
CA GLY A 42 -12.52 -1.95 3.47
C GLY A 42 -12.95 -0.50 3.26
N GLY A 43 -14.00 -0.03 3.95
CA GLY A 43 -14.41 1.36 3.90
C GLY A 43 -13.47 2.27 4.68
N ALA A 44 -13.12 1.88 5.90
CA ALA A 44 -12.19 2.64 6.74
C ALA A 44 -10.76 2.62 6.17
N ALA A 45 -10.29 1.48 5.66
CA ALA A 45 -8.99 1.36 5.00
C ALA A 45 -8.89 2.27 3.76
N LEU A 46 -9.98 2.41 3.00
CA LEU A 46 -10.03 3.28 1.83
C LEU A 46 -9.94 4.76 2.21
N TRP A 47 -10.60 5.15 3.30
CA TRP A 47 -10.52 6.52 3.78
C TRP A 47 -9.16 6.85 4.40
N PHE A 48 -8.58 5.89 5.14
CA PHE A 48 -7.24 6.02 5.69
C PHE A 48 -6.18 6.28 4.61
N CYS A 49 -6.18 5.52 3.51
CA CYS A 49 -5.21 5.71 2.42
C CYS A 49 -5.45 6.97 1.56
N ARG A 50 -6.59 7.67 1.76
CA ARG A 50 -6.99 8.88 1.02
C ARG A 50 -6.83 10.17 1.81
N ILE A 51 -6.35 10.11 3.05
CA ILE A 51 -6.04 11.30 3.84
C ILE A 51 -5.01 12.14 3.05
N ARG A 52 -5.33 13.42 2.84
CA ARG A 52 -4.50 14.38 2.08
C ARG A 52 -4.33 15.73 2.79
N LYS A 53 -5.27 16.11 3.66
CA LYS A 53 -5.32 17.47 4.24
C LYS A 53 -4.47 17.65 5.50
N LEU A 54 -3.89 16.57 6.02
CA LEU A 54 -3.13 16.61 7.26
C LEU A 54 -1.64 16.86 7.03
N ASP A 55 -1.14 16.59 5.83
CA ASP A 55 0.27 16.44 5.54
C ASP A 55 0.60 16.48 4.03
N ASP A 56 1.86 16.22 3.69
CA ASP A 56 2.39 16.16 2.34
C ASP A 56 2.05 14.86 1.59
N ASP A 57 2.44 14.80 0.31
CA ASP A 57 2.19 13.64 -0.54
C ASP A 57 2.92 12.37 -0.05
N PHE A 58 4.08 12.52 0.60
CA PHE A 58 4.92 11.42 1.05
C PHE A 58 4.27 10.65 2.18
N HIS A 59 3.68 11.35 3.16
CA HIS A 59 2.92 10.69 4.22
C HIS A 59 1.68 9.96 3.66
N ARG A 60 1.03 10.50 2.62
CA ARG A 60 -0.03 9.76 1.94
C ARG A 60 0.48 8.48 1.28
N THR A 61 1.64 8.53 0.61
CA THR A 61 2.24 7.30 0.05
C THR A 61 2.64 6.31 1.14
N GLU A 62 3.08 6.78 2.31
CA GLU A 62 3.42 5.94 3.44
C GLU A 62 2.20 5.15 3.95
N ARG A 63 1.06 5.81 4.16
CA ARG A 63 -0.19 5.13 4.53
C ARG A 63 -0.61 4.08 3.50
N GLN A 64 -0.44 4.39 2.21
CA GLN A 64 -0.74 3.43 1.14
C GLN A 64 0.17 2.20 1.22
N ARG A 65 1.48 2.38 1.44
CA ARG A 65 2.42 1.27 1.63
C ARG A 65 2.11 0.46 2.89
N GLN A 66 1.73 1.13 3.99
CA GLN A 66 1.29 0.48 5.22
C GLN A 66 0.05 -0.39 4.97
N VAL A 67 -0.96 0.13 4.25
CA VAL A 67 -2.16 -0.62 3.87
C VAL A 67 -1.83 -1.82 2.99
N ILE A 68 -0.98 -1.66 1.97
CA ILE A 68 -0.55 -2.78 1.10
C ILE A 68 0.17 -3.85 1.92
N SER A 69 1.11 -3.44 2.78
CA SER A 69 1.85 -4.36 3.66
C SER A 69 0.90 -5.11 4.59
N SER A 70 -0.08 -4.43 5.18
CA SER A 70 -1.09 -5.06 6.03
C SER A 70 -2.01 -6.00 5.24
N ILE A 71 -2.35 -5.69 3.98
CA ILE A 71 -3.09 -6.60 3.09
C ILE A 71 -2.28 -7.87 2.85
N VAL A 72 -1.00 -7.76 2.48
CA VAL A 72 -0.12 -8.91 2.26
C VAL A 72 -0.01 -9.74 3.54
N ASN A 73 0.32 -9.10 4.67
CA ASN A 73 0.46 -9.76 5.97
C ASN A 73 -0.82 -10.48 6.40
N THR A 74 -2.00 -9.88 6.17
CA THR A 74 -3.28 -10.51 6.51
C THR A 74 -3.61 -11.66 5.54
N ALA A 75 -3.31 -11.48 4.25
CA ALA A 75 -3.51 -12.51 3.24
C ALA A 75 -2.72 -13.78 3.57
N THR A 76 -1.45 -13.66 4.01
CA THR A 76 -0.63 -14.83 4.39
C THR A 76 -1.23 -15.68 5.53
N LYS A 77 -2.08 -15.08 6.36
CA LYS A 77 -2.74 -15.71 7.52
C LYS A 77 -4.19 -16.12 7.23
N THR A 78 -4.73 -15.74 6.07
CA THR A 78 -6.12 -15.99 5.70
C THR A 78 -6.28 -17.42 5.15
N ASN A 79 -7.42 -18.05 5.43
CA ASN A 79 -7.74 -19.36 4.87
C ASN A 79 -7.62 -19.37 3.33
N PRO A 80 -6.89 -20.32 2.71
CA PRO A 80 -6.68 -20.36 1.26
C PRO A 80 -7.97 -20.35 0.42
N PHE A 81 -9.04 -21.02 0.86
CA PHE A 81 -10.31 -21.02 0.14
C PHE A 81 -10.97 -19.63 0.15
N LYS A 82 -10.84 -18.89 1.26
CA LYS A 82 -11.33 -17.52 1.40
C LYS A 82 -10.52 -16.53 0.55
N LEU A 83 -9.21 -16.75 0.43
CA LEU A 83 -8.37 -15.98 -0.50
C LEU A 83 -8.79 -16.22 -1.95
N ILE A 84 -8.96 -17.47 -2.36
CA ILE A 84 -9.37 -17.82 -3.73
C ILE A 84 -10.75 -17.21 -4.05
N SER A 85 -11.71 -17.30 -3.13
CA SER A 85 -13.04 -16.69 -3.34
C SER A 85 -12.96 -15.17 -3.46
N THR A 86 -12.14 -14.52 -2.62
CA THR A 86 -11.88 -13.08 -2.69
C THR A 86 -11.27 -12.70 -4.03
N VAL A 87 -10.20 -13.38 -4.46
CA VAL A 87 -9.54 -13.12 -5.75
C VAL A 87 -10.53 -13.26 -6.90
N LYS A 88 -11.32 -14.34 -6.95
CA LYS A 88 -12.34 -14.54 -7.99
C LYS A 88 -13.38 -13.41 -8.05
N SER A 89 -13.76 -12.86 -6.90
CA SER A 89 -14.73 -11.76 -6.85
C SER A 89 -14.16 -10.43 -7.34
N VAL A 90 -12.87 -10.18 -7.15
CA VAL A 90 -12.23 -8.90 -7.48
C VAL A 90 -11.55 -8.88 -8.84
N LEU A 91 -11.12 -10.05 -9.34
CA LEU A 91 -10.39 -10.20 -10.61
C LEU A 91 -11.08 -9.53 -11.81
N PRO A 92 -12.42 -9.56 -11.97
CA PRO A 92 -13.10 -8.85 -13.06
C PRO A 92 -12.90 -7.33 -13.06
N ASN A 93 -12.51 -6.76 -11.92
CA ASN A 93 -12.25 -5.33 -11.75
C ASN A 93 -10.76 -4.98 -11.87
N ILE A 94 -9.88 -5.97 -12.05
CA ILE A 94 -8.43 -5.80 -12.15
C ILE A 94 -8.01 -5.95 -13.61
N LYS A 95 -7.23 -4.98 -14.09
CA LYS A 95 -6.58 -5.05 -15.41
C LYS A 95 -5.09 -5.35 -15.20
N THR A 96 -4.59 -6.42 -15.83
CA THR A 96 -3.19 -6.83 -15.77
C THR A 96 -2.77 -7.45 -17.10
N ASP A 97 -1.48 -7.33 -17.44
CA ASP A 97 -0.83 -7.99 -18.57
C ASP A 97 -0.14 -9.31 -18.15
N ILE A 98 -0.23 -9.71 -16.88
CA ILE A 98 0.30 -10.99 -16.39
C ILE A 98 -0.50 -12.14 -17.03
N PRO A 99 0.13 -13.02 -17.82
CA PRO A 99 -0.56 -14.15 -18.43
C PRO A 99 -1.06 -15.15 -17.36
N PRO A 100 -2.17 -15.88 -17.60
CA PRO A 100 -2.73 -16.82 -16.63
C PRO A 100 -1.71 -17.85 -16.08
N LEU A 101 -0.86 -18.41 -16.95
CA LEU A 101 0.16 -19.37 -16.53
C LEU A 101 1.21 -18.75 -15.60
N LYS A 102 1.61 -17.50 -15.86
CA LYS A 102 2.54 -16.75 -15.00
C LYS A 102 1.88 -16.40 -13.67
N MET A 103 0.59 -16.05 -13.67
CA MET A 103 -0.18 -15.84 -12.45
C MET A 103 -0.22 -17.09 -11.57
N THR A 104 -0.46 -18.28 -12.16
CA THR A 104 -0.42 -19.55 -11.44
C THR A 104 0.93 -19.80 -10.80
N ALA A 105 2.03 -19.62 -11.55
CA ALA A 105 3.39 -19.77 -11.02
C ALA A 105 3.68 -18.78 -9.86
N LEU A 106 3.18 -17.55 -9.92
CA LEU A 106 3.30 -16.58 -8.84
C LEU A 106 2.53 -17.01 -7.58
N ILE A 107 1.32 -17.58 -7.75
CA ILE A 107 0.53 -18.11 -6.63
C ILE A 107 1.26 -19.27 -5.94
N GLU A 108 1.82 -20.19 -6.72
CA GLU A 108 2.62 -21.31 -6.20
C GLU A 108 3.85 -20.82 -5.44
N GLY A 109 4.64 -19.92 -6.05
CA GLY A 109 5.80 -19.32 -5.40
C GLY A 109 5.45 -18.52 -4.14
N THR A 110 4.30 -17.87 -4.12
CA THR A 110 3.78 -17.17 -2.93
C THR A 110 3.54 -18.15 -1.79
N GLY A 111 2.84 -19.26 -2.06
CA GLY A 111 2.53 -20.28 -1.08
C GLY A 111 3.76 -20.98 -0.48
N LEU A 112 4.85 -21.07 -1.25
CA LEU A 112 6.05 -21.83 -0.88
C LEU A 112 7.18 -20.97 -0.32
N ILE A 113 7.43 -19.78 -0.89
CA ILE A 113 8.66 -19.02 -0.67
C ILE A 113 8.36 -17.54 -0.39
N TYR A 114 7.57 -16.86 -1.24
CA TYR A 114 7.54 -15.39 -1.22
C TYR A 114 6.87 -14.80 0.03
N MET A 115 5.96 -15.52 0.69
CA MET A 115 5.35 -15.06 1.95
C MET A 115 6.34 -15.04 3.14
N HIS A 116 7.51 -15.66 3.00
CA HIS A 116 8.56 -15.67 4.02
C HIS A 116 9.60 -14.57 3.85
N TYR A 117 9.48 -13.76 2.79
CA TYR A 117 10.38 -12.62 2.60
C TYR A 117 9.94 -11.44 3.46
N ASP A 118 10.92 -10.69 3.95
CA ASP A 118 10.65 -9.40 4.60
C ASP A 118 10.10 -8.41 3.57
N ILE A 119 9.09 -7.65 3.98
CA ILE A 119 8.51 -6.59 3.14
C ILE A 119 9.31 -5.32 3.39
N GLU A 120 10.19 -4.99 2.46
CA GLU A 120 10.88 -3.71 2.42
C GLU A 120 10.05 -2.66 1.66
N GLN A 121 10.24 -1.38 2.03
CA GLN A 121 9.51 -0.27 1.45
C GLN A 121 10.45 0.87 1.09
N ALA A 122 10.20 1.48 -0.06
CA ALA A 122 10.85 2.71 -0.50
C ALA A 122 9.84 3.62 -1.21
N SER A 123 10.19 4.89 -1.37
CA SER A 123 9.50 5.86 -2.23
C SER A 123 10.46 6.42 -3.26
N VAL A 124 9.93 6.64 -4.46
CA VAL A 124 10.58 7.45 -5.50
C VAL A 124 9.74 8.71 -5.68
N PRO A 125 10.33 9.91 -5.68
CA PRO A 125 11.77 10.17 -5.58
C PRO A 125 12.35 9.88 -4.18
N PHE A 126 13.61 9.45 -4.11
CA PHE A 126 14.30 9.25 -2.84
C PHE A 126 14.67 10.59 -2.20
N ASP A 127 14.70 10.61 -0.87
CA ASP A 127 14.99 11.81 -0.09
C ASP A 127 16.28 12.51 -0.54
N GLY A 128 16.21 13.83 -0.68
CA GLY A 128 17.33 14.67 -1.13
C GLY A 128 17.64 14.58 -2.63
N LEU A 129 16.92 13.76 -3.40
CA LEU A 129 17.09 13.64 -4.85
C LEU A 129 15.94 14.28 -5.65
N TRP A 130 15.21 15.21 -5.02
CA TRP A 130 14.12 15.97 -5.62
C TRP A 130 13.94 17.31 -4.92
N GLU A 131 13.26 18.24 -5.59
CA GLU A 131 12.85 19.54 -5.07
C GLU A 131 11.47 19.93 -5.59
N ASP A 132 10.75 20.76 -4.83
CA ASP A 132 9.50 21.36 -5.28
C ASP A 132 9.77 22.35 -6.42
N ALA A 133 9.02 22.22 -7.51
CA ALA A 133 9.11 23.11 -8.65
C ALA A 133 7.73 23.52 -9.17
N MET A 134 7.69 24.63 -9.91
CA MET A 134 6.51 25.10 -10.63
C MET A 134 6.84 25.14 -12.12
N ILE A 135 6.22 24.26 -12.90
CA ILE A 135 6.36 24.20 -14.36
C ILE A 135 4.99 24.42 -14.96
N ASP A 136 4.86 25.41 -15.85
CA ASP A 136 3.59 25.79 -16.50
C ASP A 136 2.45 26.04 -15.51
N GLY A 137 2.77 26.60 -14.33
CA GLY A 137 1.80 26.89 -13.27
C GLY A 137 1.31 25.67 -12.49
N GLN A 138 1.93 24.50 -12.69
CA GLN A 138 1.63 23.27 -11.95
C GLN A 138 2.74 22.98 -10.93
N ALA A 139 2.34 22.63 -9.71
CA ALA A 139 3.25 22.11 -8.70
C ALA A 139 3.70 20.71 -9.12
N VAL A 140 5.00 20.55 -9.30
CA VAL A 140 5.64 19.30 -9.73
C VAL A 140 6.85 19.01 -8.85
N LEU A 141 7.25 17.75 -8.81
CA LEU A 141 8.53 17.36 -8.24
C LEU A 141 9.58 17.42 -9.36
N SER A 142 10.57 18.30 -9.24
CA SER A 142 11.78 18.26 -10.06
C SER A 142 12.71 17.20 -9.48
N ILE A 143 13.18 16.28 -10.31
CA ILE A 143 13.84 15.05 -9.85
C ILE A 143 15.23 14.96 -10.47
N ASP A 144 16.26 14.66 -9.67
CA ASP A 144 17.52 14.17 -10.21
C ASP A 144 17.32 12.73 -10.69
N LYS A 145 17.01 12.62 -11.98
CA LYS A 145 16.67 11.34 -12.61
C LYS A 145 17.80 10.32 -12.50
N ASN A 146 19.05 10.73 -12.70
CA ASN A 146 20.18 9.81 -12.71
C ASN A 146 20.48 9.31 -11.30
N ALA A 147 20.45 10.21 -10.31
CA ALA A 147 20.65 9.82 -8.92
C ALA A 147 19.53 8.89 -8.43
N ASN A 148 18.26 9.16 -8.78
CA ASN A 148 17.14 8.28 -8.43
C ASN A 148 17.22 6.91 -9.10
N ILE A 149 17.64 6.84 -10.37
CA ILE A 149 17.87 5.56 -11.06
C ILE A 149 18.94 4.75 -10.33
N ASN A 150 20.08 5.38 -10.01
CA ASN A 150 21.16 4.71 -9.31
C ASN A 150 20.72 4.22 -7.93
N LYS A 151 19.99 5.04 -7.16
CA LYS A 151 19.49 4.67 -5.84
C LYS A 151 18.45 3.55 -5.90
N LEU A 152 17.58 3.56 -6.90
CA LEU A 152 16.61 2.48 -7.13
C LEU A 152 17.32 1.15 -7.49
N HIS A 153 18.35 1.22 -8.34
CA HIS A 153 19.17 0.05 -8.68
C HIS A 153 19.86 -0.54 -7.46
N GLN A 154 20.47 0.31 -6.62
CA GLN A 154 21.07 -0.11 -5.36
C GLN A 154 20.04 -0.79 -4.47
N TYR A 155 18.88 -0.16 -4.27
CA TYR A 155 17.81 -0.68 -3.42
C TYR A 155 17.27 -2.05 -3.88
N ILE A 156 17.13 -2.30 -5.19
CA ILE A 156 16.54 -3.56 -5.71
C ILE A 156 17.58 -4.68 -5.85
N TYR A 157 18.80 -4.35 -6.28
CA TYR A 157 19.76 -5.35 -6.76
C TYR A 157 21.01 -5.49 -5.90
N GLU A 158 21.33 -4.49 -5.08
CA GLU A 158 22.49 -4.53 -4.20
C GLU A 158 22.02 -4.87 -2.79
N SER A 159 22.28 -6.10 -2.36
CA SER A 159 22.02 -6.52 -0.99
C SER A 159 22.94 -5.74 -0.06
N ASP A 160 22.41 -5.13 1.00
CA ASP A 160 23.21 -4.86 2.18
C ASP A 160 23.76 -6.22 2.64
N LYS A 161 25.07 -6.43 2.48
CA LYS A 161 25.78 -7.64 2.94
C LYS A 161 25.80 -7.73 4.45
#